data_AF-A0A4R1JYN5-F1
#
_entry.id   AF-A0A4R1JYN5-F1
#
_cell.length_a   1.000
_cell.length_b   1.000
_cell.length_c   1.000
_cell.angle_alpha   90.00
_cell.angle_beta   90.00
_cell.angle_gamma   90.00
#
_symmetry.space_group_name_H-M   'P 1'
#
loop_
_entity.id
_entity.type
_entity.pdbx_description
1 polymer ?
#
loop_
_entity_poly.entity_id
_entity_poly.type
_entity_poly.pdbx_seq_one_letter_code
_entity_poly.pdbx_strand_id
1 'polypeptide(L)'
;MKNYILLFTLIFTTISFAQTIVSKKEDANPEQYALLQKVNQYYPDITLNKTVTNFYADGNIIDTHQEFDLATSKFSTYKIGLEPDNKKLLFEYSSDETGKVYGDVTIFKGNALRTTFSEKNNEINVSLNGKSVYTKKLK
;
A
#
# COMPACT_ATOMS: atom_id res chain seq x y z
N MET A 1 -24.56 11.26 -55.12
CA MET A 1 -23.90 10.25 -54.25
C MET A 1 -22.71 10.90 -53.58
N LYS A 2 -22.67 10.91 -52.24
CA LYS A 2 -21.65 11.45 -51.31
C LYS A 2 -22.44 12.29 -50.31
N ASN A 3 -22.66 11.75 -49.11
CA ASN A 3 -23.02 12.45 -47.87
C ASN A 3 -23.30 11.43 -46.74
N TYR A 4 -23.52 10.15 -47.07
CA TYR A 4 -23.77 9.09 -46.09
C TYR A 4 -22.49 8.43 -45.50
N ILE A 5 -21.30 8.77 -46.00
CA ILE A 5 -20.04 8.18 -45.50
C ILE A 5 -19.62 8.79 -44.15
N LEU A 6 -19.92 10.07 -43.92
CA LEU A 6 -19.47 10.80 -42.71
C LEU A 6 -20.14 10.26 -41.43
N LEU A 7 -21.38 9.76 -41.54
CA LEU A 7 -22.14 9.26 -40.40
C LEU A 7 -21.64 7.87 -39.94
N PHE A 8 -21.07 7.06 -40.83
CA PHE A 8 -20.51 5.75 -40.51
C PHE A 8 -19.13 5.83 -39.84
N THR A 9 -18.37 6.91 -40.05
CA THR A 9 -17.07 7.12 -39.40
C THR A 9 -17.16 7.53 -37.94
N LEU A 10 -18.31 8.05 -37.47
CA LEU A 10 -18.46 8.57 -36.10
C LEU A 10 -18.81 7.50 -35.06
N ILE A 11 -19.24 6.31 -35.50
CA ILE A 11 -19.70 5.22 -34.60
C ILE A 11 -18.53 4.35 -34.11
N PHE A 12 -17.34 4.48 -34.70
CA PHE A 12 -16.16 3.67 -34.36
C PHE A 12 -15.16 4.37 -33.41
N THR A 13 -15.43 5.61 -32.98
CA THR A 13 -14.46 6.39 -32.20
C THR A 13 -14.69 6.39 -30.68
N THR A 14 -15.56 5.52 -30.14
CA THR A 14 -15.98 5.60 -28.73
C THR A 14 -15.32 4.61 -27.77
N ILE A 15 -14.30 3.84 -28.17
CA ILE A 15 -13.66 2.90 -27.24
C ILE A 15 -12.14 2.94 -27.35
N SER A 16 -11.51 3.84 -26.61
CA SER A 16 -10.11 3.66 -26.19
C SER A 16 -9.81 4.69 -25.12
N PHE A 17 -9.93 4.30 -23.84
CA PHE A 17 -9.10 4.77 -22.71
C PHE A 17 -9.45 4.00 -21.41
N ALA A 18 -9.79 2.72 -21.50
CA ALA A 18 -9.78 1.86 -20.31
C ALA A 18 -8.39 1.22 -20.23
N GLN A 19 -7.46 1.79 -19.45
CA GLN A 19 -6.22 1.08 -19.11
C GLN A 19 -6.62 -0.24 -18.45
N THR A 20 -6.12 -1.35 -18.99
CA THR A 20 -6.45 -2.67 -18.45
C THR A 20 -5.58 -2.89 -17.22
N ILE A 21 -6.19 -2.83 -16.04
CA ILE A 21 -5.51 -3.15 -14.79
C ILE A 21 -5.47 -4.66 -14.63
N VAL A 22 -4.27 -5.22 -14.51
CA VAL A 22 -4.04 -6.65 -14.26
C VAL A 22 -3.45 -6.81 -12.87
N SER A 23 -3.96 -7.74 -12.07
CA SER A 23 -3.35 -8.09 -10.79
C SER A 23 -2.61 -9.43 -10.89
N LYS A 24 -1.49 -9.54 -10.18
CA LYS A 24 -0.69 -10.77 -10.13
C LYS A 24 -0.14 -10.99 -8.72
N LYS A 25 -0.37 -12.20 -8.20
CA LYS A 25 0.25 -12.67 -6.95
C LYS A 25 1.60 -13.30 -7.26
N GLU A 26 2.67 -12.75 -6.70
CA GLU A 26 4.05 -13.15 -6.97
C GLU A 26 4.97 -12.79 -5.80
N ASP A 27 6.22 -13.26 -5.84
CA ASP A 27 7.20 -12.83 -4.85
C ASP A 27 7.59 -11.37 -5.07
N ALA A 28 7.81 -10.65 -3.96
CA ALA A 28 8.30 -9.29 -3.97
C ALA A 28 9.57 -9.19 -4.82
N ASN A 29 9.59 -8.25 -5.76
CA ASN A 29 10.76 -7.98 -6.58
C ASN A 29 11.92 -7.42 -5.71
N PRO A 30 13.15 -7.30 -6.22
CA PRO A 30 14.29 -6.87 -5.41
C PRO A 30 14.11 -5.51 -4.72
N GLU A 31 13.43 -4.55 -5.35
CA GLU A 31 13.20 -3.22 -4.77
C GLU A 31 12.16 -3.26 -3.65
N GLN A 32 11.05 -3.96 -3.88
CA GLN A 32 10.03 -4.22 -2.87
C GLN A 32 10.63 -4.97 -1.68
N TYR A 33 11.43 -6.00 -1.94
CA TYR A 33 12.11 -6.77 -0.90
C TYR A 33 13.06 -5.91 -0.06
N ALA A 34 13.81 -5.00 -0.69
CA ALA A 34 14.70 -4.07 0.02
C ALA A 34 13.91 -3.13 0.95
N LEU A 35 12.76 -2.62 0.51
CA LEU A 35 11.84 -1.85 1.36
C LEU A 35 11.36 -2.69 2.54
N LEU A 36 10.81 -3.88 2.28
CA LEU A 36 10.27 -4.78 3.31
C LEU A 36 11.33 -5.14 4.36
N GLN A 37 12.55 -5.45 3.92
CA GLN A 37 13.67 -5.74 4.82
C GLN A 37 14.01 -4.55 5.70
N LYS A 38 14.04 -3.34 5.12
CA LYS A 38 14.35 -2.11 5.86
C LYS A 38 13.27 -1.75 6.88
N VAL A 39 12.00 -1.96 6.52
CA VAL A 39 10.87 -1.77 7.44
C VAL A 39 10.98 -2.76 8.59
N ASN A 40 11.15 -4.06 8.31
CA ASN A 40 11.28 -5.10 9.34
C ASN A 40 12.49 -4.86 10.28
N GLN A 41 13.58 -4.29 9.75
CA GLN A 41 14.76 -3.95 10.56
C GLN A 41 14.43 -2.96 11.70
N TYR A 42 13.60 -1.94 11.42
CA TYR A 42 13.31 -0.88 12.39
C TYR A 42 11.95 -1.02 13.09
N TYR A 43 11.02 -1.74 12.46
CA TYR A 43 9.64 -1.92 12.91
C TYR A 43 9.23 -3.38 12.77
N PRO A 44 9.85 -4.30 13.55
CA PRO A 44 9.56 -5.74 13.49
C PRO A 44 8.16 -6.10 14.02
N ASP A 45 7.44 -5.13 14.58
CA ASP A 45 6.04 -5.23 14.98
C ASP A 45 5.08 -5.23 13.77
N ILE A 46 5.54 -4.81 12.59
CA ILE A 46 4.78 -4.90 11.35
C ILE A 46 5.06 -6.27 10.71
N THR A 47 4.03 -7.12 10.65
CA THR A 47 4.10 -8.42 10.00
C THR A 47 4.14 -8.24 8.48
N LEU A 48 5.12 -8.87 7.82
CA LEU A 48 5.33 -8.76 6.37
C LEU A 48 5.45 -10.14 5.74
N ASN A 49 4.98 -10.26 4.50
CA ASN A 49 5.10 -11.44 3.66
C ASN A 49 6.10 -11.23 2.52
N LYS A 50 6.65 -12.34 2.00
CA LYS A 50 7.45 -12.33 0.78
C LYS A 50 6.61 -12.25 -0.47
N THR A 51 5.41 -12.83 -0.43
CA THR A 51 4.45 -12.81 -1.54
C THR A 51 3.61 -11.53 -1.46
N VAL A 52 3.47 -10.87 -2.61
CA VAL A 52 2.72 -9.65 -2.81
C VAL A 52 1.71 -9.83 -3.95
N THR A 53 0.67 -9.01 -3.96
CA THR A 53 -0.25 -8.86 -5.08
C THR A 53 0.06 -7.51 -5.74
N ASN A 54 0.71 -7.55 -6.90
CA ASN A 54 1.03 -6.38 -7.70
C ASN A 54 -0.12 -6.05 -8.66
N PHE A 55 -0.44 -4.77 -8.77
CA PHE A 55 -1.39 -4.23 -9.73
C PHE A 55 -0.62 -3.52 -10.83
N TYR A 56 -0.88 -3.90 -12.07
CA TYR A 56 -0.17 -3.43 -13.24
C TYR A 56 -1.10 -2.61 -14.14
N ALA A 57 -0.62 -1.47 -14.62
CA ALA A 57 -1.19 -0.76 -15.76
C ALA A 57 -0.08 -0.55 -16.80
N ASP A 58 -0.36 -0.95 -18.05
CA ASP A 58 0.59 -0.83 -19.16
C ASP A 58 1.97 -1.43 -18.85
N GLY A 59 1.98 -2.55 -18.10
CA GLY A 59 3.20 -3.27 -17.71
C GLY A 59 3.96 -2.69 -16.52
N ASN A 60 3.54 -1.55 -15.97
CA ASN A 60 4.16 -0.93 -14.79
C ASN A 60 3.34 -1.23 -13.54
N ILE A 61 4.01 -1.46 -12.42
CA ILE A 61 3.35 -1.59 -11.12
C ILE A 61 2.78 -0.22 -10.74
N ILE A 62 1.49 -0.17 -10.46
CA ILE A 62 0.76 1.04 -10.01
C ILE A 62 0.33 0.96 -8.55
N ASP A 63 0.29 -0.25 -7.99
CA ASP A 63 0.01 -0.50 -6.57
C ASP A 63 0.46 -1.91 -6.20
N THR A 64 0.69 -2.15 -4.91
CA THR A 64 1.09 -3.45 -4.39
C THR A 64 0.48 -3.67 -3.02
N HIS A 65 -0.16 -4.82 -2.81
CA HIS A 65 -0.72 -5.22 -1.52
C HIS A 65 -0.12 -6.51 -0.99
N GLN A 66 -0.23 -6.72 0.32
CA GLN A 66 -0.03 -8.04 0.93
C GLN A 66 -1.32 -8.55 1.56
N GLU A 67 -1.57 -9.84 1.37
CA GLU A 67 -2.68 -10.57 1.95
C GLU A 67 -2.18 -11.42 3.12
N PHE A 68 -3.00 -11.54 4.16
CA PHE A 68 -2.71 -12.31 5.36
C PHE A 68 -3.88 -13.23 5.70
N ASP A 69 -3.58 -14.46 6.09
CA ASP A 69 -4.58 -15.33 6.70
C ASP A 69 -4.77 -14.91 8.17
N LEU A 70 -6.00 -14.50 8.49
CA LEU A 70 -6.36 -13.97 9.81
C LEU A 70 -7.14 -14.97 10.66
N ALA A 71 -7.38 -16.20 10.19
CA ALA A 71 -8.27 -17.16 10.85
C ALA A 71 -7.90 -17.47 12.31
N THR A 72 -6.62 -17.39 12.66
CA THR A 72 -6.09 -17.61 14.02
C THR A 72 -5.46 -16.36 14.65
N SER A 73 -5.64 -15.21 13.99
CA SER A 73 -5.06 -13.94 14.40
C SER A 73 -5.96 -13.19 15.37
N LYS A 74 -5.36 -12.27 16.14
CA LYS A 74 -6.11 -11.28 16.94
C LYS A 74 -6.65 -10.11 16.12
N PHE A 75 -6.25 -10.01 14.85
CA PHE A 75 -6.66 -8.92 13.97
C PHE A 75 -7.92 -9.28 13.19
N SER A 76 -8.89 -8.36 13.16
CA SER A 76 -10.06 -8.45 12.28
C SER A 76 -9.75 -7.97 10.86
N THR A 77 -8.83 -7.03 10.72
CA THR A 77 -8.25 -6.60 9.44
C THR A 77 -6.75 -6.42 9.59
N TYR A 78 -6.00 -6.76 8.54
CA TYR A 78 -4.57 -6.48 8.43
C TYR A 78 -4.23 -6.27 6.96
N LYS A 79 -3.79 -5.07 6.62
CA LYS A 79 -3.48 -4.65 5.25
C LYS A 79 -2.13 -3.99 5.22
N ILE A 80 -1.34 -4.39 4.24
CA ILE A 80 -0.06 -3.77 3.92
C ILE A 80 -0.12 -3.36 2.45
N GLY A 81 0.30 -2.13 2.17
CA GLY A 81 0.46 -1.58 0.83
C GLY A 81 1.88 -1.08 0.61
N LEU A 82 2.40 -1.16 -0.61
CA LEU A 82 3.68 -0.58 -0.98
C LEU A 82 3.43 0.42 -2.11
N GLU A 83 3.94 1.65 -1.96
CA GLU A 83 3.87 2.62 -3.06
C GLU A 83 4.78 2.16 -4.22
N PRO A 84 4.41 2.44 -5.49
CA PRO A 84 5.14 1.96 -6.67
C PRO A 84 6.62 2.35 -6.73
N ASP A 85 7.01 3.44 -6.06
CA ASP A 85 8.38 3.92 -6.02
C ASP A 85 9.26 3.18 -4.97
N ASN A 86 8.67 2.21 -4.26
CA ASN A 86 9.31 1.38 -3.23
C ASN A 86 9.95 2.20 -2.08
N LYS A 87 9.46 3.42 -1.81
CA LYS A 87 9.95 4.25 -0.69
C LYS A 87 9.00 4.30 0.49
N LYS A 88 7.76 3.84 0.33
CA LYS A 88 6.75 3.90 1.38
C LYS A 88 6.00 2.59 1.50
N LEU A 89 5.83 2.16 2.74
CA LEU A 89 4.95 1.07 3.13
C LEU A 89 3.77 1.65 3.90
N LEU A 90 2.55 1.35 3.48
CA LEU A 90 1.31 1.68 4.15
C LEU A 90 0.87 0.50 5.00
N PHE A 91 0.37 0.75 6.21
CA PHE A 91 -0.21 -0.28 7.05
C PHE A 91 -1.56 0.16 7.61
N GLU A 92 -2.49 -0.77 7.71
CA GLU A 92 -3.78 -0.61 8.38
C GLU A 92 -4.14 -1.94 9.05
N TYR A 93 -4.44 -1.92 10.34
CA TYR A 93 -4.94 -3.09 11.05
C TYR A 93 -5.95 -2.71 12.13
N SER A 94 -6.79 -3.67 12.50
CA SER A 94 -7.79 -3.49 13.55
C SER A 94 -7.87 -4.72 14.44
N SER A 95 -8.04 -4.50 15.74
CA SER A 95 -8.29 -5.54 16.75
C SER A 95 -9.10 -4.97 17.90
N ASP A 96 -9.72 -5.82 18.73
CA ASP A 96 -10.44 -5.38 19.93
C ASP A 96 -9.50 -4.68 20.94
N GLU A 97 -8.25 -5.12 21.00
CA GLU A 97 -7.23 -4.57 21.89
C GLU A 97 -6.81 -3.16 21.50
N THR A 98 -6.53 -2.93 20.21
CA THR A 98 -5.92 -1.68 19.72
C THR A 98 -6.90 -0.74 19.05
N GLY A 99 -8.10 -1.20 18.72
CA GLY A 99 -8.95 -0.55 17.72
C GLY A 99 -8.25 -0.47 16.36
N LYS A 100 -8.72 0.46 15.52
CA LYS A 100 -8.11 0.74 14.23
C LYS A 100 -6.80 1.52 14.40
N VAL A 101 -5.75 1.02 13.76
CA VAL A 101 -4.44 1.65 13.67
C VAL A 101 -4.03 1.68 12.20
N TYR A 102 -3.57 2.82 11.73
CA TYR A 102 -3.10 2.97 10.36
C TYR A 102 -1.96 3.97 10.27
N GLY A 103 -1.26 3.98 9.15
CA GLY A 103 -0.17 4.91 8.92
C GLY A 103 0.77 4.41 7.84
N ASP A 104 2.00 4.91 7.89
CA ASP A 104 3.02 4.62 6.90
C ASP A 104 4.41 4.53 7.51
N VAL A 105 5.29 3.85 6.78
CA VAL A 105 6.74 3.87 6.97
C VAL A 105 7.37 4.38 5.68
N THR A 106 8.00 5.55 5.75
CA THR A 106 8.72 6.17 4.65
C THR A 106 10.22 6.02 4.84
N ILE A 107 10.93 5.55 3.80
CA ILE A 107 12.39 5.47 3.77
C ILE A 107 12.98 6.76 3.22
N PHE A 108 13.74 7.46 4.05
CA PHE A 108 14.40 8.72 3.68
C PHE A 108 15.87 8.69 4.06
N LYS A 109 16.75 8.74 3.06
CA LYS A 109 18.21 8.75 3.22
C LYS A 109 18.72 7.64 4.17
N GLY A 110 18.19 6.42 4.02
CA GLY A 110 18.57 5.25 4.84
C GLY A 110 17.89 5.15 6.21
N ASN A 111 17.12 6.16 6.61
CA ASN A 111 16.29 6.15 7.82
C ASN A 111 14.87 5.72 7.50
N ALA A 112 14.19 5.11 8.47
CA ALA A 112 12.79 4.75 8.36
C ALA A 112 11.97 5.62 9.32
N LEU A 113 11.16 6.51 8.75
CA LEU A 113 10.21 7.35 9.48
C LEU A 113 8.86 6.65 9.49
N ARG A 114 8.32 6.33 10.67
CA ARG A 114 6.98 5.78 10.83
C ARG A 114 6.04 6.84 11.36
N THR A 115 4.91 7.03 10.70
CA THR A 115 3.77 7.79 11.21
C THR A 115 2.66 6.81 11.55
N THR A 116 2.09 6.90 12.75
CA THR A 116 1.04 6.01 13.23
C THR A 116 -0.12 6.83 13.77
N PHE A 117 -1.33 6.51 13.32
CA PHE A 117 -2.59 7.03 13.81
C PHE A 117 -3.31 5.92 14.56
N SER A 118 -3.64 6.14 15.83
CA SER A 118 -4.43 5.23 16.66
C SER A 118 -5.78 5.87 16.97
N GLU A 119 -6.86 5.31 16.42
CA GLU A 119 -8.20 5.84 16.64
C GLU A 119 -8.66 5.62 18.08
N LYS A 120 -8.35 4.44 18.65
CA LYS A 120 -8.73 4.10 20.04
C LYS A 120 -8.08 5.04 21.07
N ASN A 121 -6.82 5.40 20.86
CA ASN A 121 -6.08 6.29 21.75
C ASN A 121 -6.22 7.77 21.37
N ASN A 122 -6.87 8.07 20.26
CA ASN A 122 -6.92 9.38 19.61
C ASN A 122 -5.53 10.03 19.53
N GLU A 123 -4.55 9.28 19.03
CA GLU A 123 -3.13 9.63 19.11
C GLU A 123 -2.43 9.55 17.75
N ILE A 124 -1.54 10.51 17.51
CA ILE A 124 -0.56 10.50 16.44
C ILE A 124 0.81 10.23 17.05
N ASN A 125 1.51 9.21 16.55
CA ASN A 125 2.90 8.94 16.89
C ASN A 125 3.78 9.05 15.64
N VAL A 126 4.95 9.66 15.79
CA VAL A 126 6.02 9.64 14.78
C VAL A 126 7.25 9.03 15.42
N SER A 127 7.79 8.02 14.75
CA SER A 127 9.00 7.31 15.17
C SER A 127 10.06 7.39 14.07
N LEU A 128 11.32 7.55 14.47
CA LEU A 128 12.48 7.52 13.60
C LEU A 128 13.36 6.32 13.98
N ASN A 129 13.57 5.41 13.04
CA ASN A 129 14.36 4.18 13.22
C ASN A 129 13.95 3.39 14.48
N GLY A 130 12.65 3.22 14.70
CA GLY A 130 12.11 2.49 15.86
C GLY A 130 11.98 3.32 17.14
N LYS A 131 12.51 4.55 17.18
CA LYS A 131 12.43 5.43 18.35
C LYS A 131 11.35 6.49 18.17
N SER A 132 10.39 6.56 19.11
CA SER A 132 9.42 7.65 19.13
C SER A 132 10.12 9.00 19.27
N VAL A 133 9.83 9.92 18.36
CA VAL A 133 10.35 11.31 18.34
C VAL A 133 9.26 12.35 18.54
N TYR A 134 8.00 11.98 18.30
CA TYR A 134 6.85 12.83 18.54
C TYR A 134 5.63 11.99 18.87
N THR A 135 4.88 12.41 19.89
CA THR A 135 3.58 11.82 20.23
C THR A 135 2.61 12.95 20.57
N LYS A 136 1.40 12.90 20.00
CA LYS A 136 0.35 13.86 20.25
C LYS A 136 -1.00 13.17 20.40
N LYS A 137 -1.61 13.34 21.57
CA LYS A 137 -3.02 13.06 21.78
C LYS A 137 -3.88 14.21 21.25
N LEU A 138 -4.83 13.88 20.40
CA LEU A 138 -5.88 14.76 19.94
C LEU A 138 -6.98 14.74 21.02
N LYS A 139 -7.50 15.91 21.37
CA LYS A 139 -8.58 16.05 22.34
C LYS A 139 -9.92 16.04 21.64
#